data_AF-A0A9D5XX48-F1
#
_entry.id   AF-A0A9D5XX48-F1
#
_cell.length_a   1.000
_cell.length_b   1.000
_cell.length_c   1.000
_cell.angle_alpha   90.00
_cell.angle_beta   90.00
_cell.angle_gamma   90.00
#
_symmetry.space_group_name_H-M   'P 1'
#
loop_
_entity.id
_entity.type
_entity.pdbx_description
1 polymer ?
#
loop_
_entity_poly.entity_id
_entity_poly.type
_entity_poly.pdbx_seq_one_letter_code
_entity_poly.pdbx_strand_id
1 'polypeptide(L)' 'MFELVIEHKGSEYVAFTAEDEREVELVRQRHVRSLTEGMATIREVKAPAKKAKK' A
#
# COMPACT_ATOMS: atom_id res chain seq x y z
N MET A 1 6.64 3.76 8.08
CA MET A 1 5.40 3.01 7.79
C MET A 1 5.37 2.80 6.29
N PHE A 2 4.96 1.63 5.85
CA PHE A 2 4.92 1.27 4.44
C PHE A 2 3.46 1.14 4.01
N GLU A 3 3.16 1.65 2.83
CA GLU A 3 1.84 1.60 2.23
C GLU A 3 1.90 0.84 0.90
N LEU A 4 0.96 -0.07 0.69
CA LEU A 4 0.67 -0.67 -0.60
C LEU A 4 -0.34 0.22 -1.32
N VAL A 5 0.08 0.85 -2.40
CA VAL A 5 -0.78 1.63 -3.28
C VAL A 5 -1.11 0.79 -4.50
N ILE A 6 -2.40 0.68 -4.81
CA ILE A 6 -2.86 0.06 -6.05
C ILE A 6 -3.38 1.17 -6.96
N GLU A 7 -2.78 1.29 -8.14
CA GLU A 7 -3.28 2.12 -9.22
C GLU A 7 -4.13 1.26 -10.16
N HIS A 8 -5.39 1.64 -10.36
CA HIS A 8 -6.28 0.96 -11.29
C HIS A 8 -7.15 1.98 -12.03
N LYS A 9 -7.10 1.95 -13.37
CA LYS A 9 -7.91 2.81 -14.26
C LYS A 9 -7.79 4.32 -13.92
N GLY A 10 -6.57 4.77 -13.62
CA GLY A 10 -6.27 6.17 -13.30
C GLY A 10 -6.71 6.62 -11.90
N SER A 11 -7.17 5.69 -11.04
CA SER A 11 -7.41 5.93 -9.62
C SER A 11 -6.39 5.18 -8.77
N GLU A 12 -5.72 5.90 -7.88
CA GLU A 12 -4.82 5.33 -6.88
C GLU A 12 -5.54 5.22 -5.53
N TYR A 13 -5.39 4.09 -4.84
CA TYR A 13 -5.85 3.95 -3.46
C TYR A 13 -4.86 3.13 -2.62
N VAL A 14 -4.85 3.41 -1.32
CA VAL A 14 -4.05 2.66 -0.35
C VAL A 14 -4.80 1.39 0.01
N ALA A 15 -4.22 0.24 -0.34
CA ALA A 15 -4.82 -1.08 -0.16
C ALA A 15 -4.41 -1.75 1.15
N PHE A 16 -3.20 -1.46 1.64
CA PHE A 16 -2.68 -2.04 2.88
C PHE A 16 -1.61 -1.12 3.47
N THR A 17 -1.50 -1.05 4.80
CA THR A 17 -0.44 -0.30 5.48
C THR A 17 0.11 -1.14 6.63
N ALA A 18 1.44 -1.14 6.79
CA ALA A 18 2.12 -1.84 7.88
C ALA A 18 3.38 -1.09 8.33
N GLU A 19 3.87 -1.39 9.52
CA GLU A 19 5.14 -0.83 10.01
C GLU A 19 6.34 -1.53 9.40
N ASP A 20 6.20 -2.82 9.06
CA ASP A 20 7.25 -3.65 8.44
C ASP A 20 7.06 -3.74 6.92
N GLU A 21 8.15 -3.53 6.17
CA GLU A 21 8.14 -3.58 4.70
C GLU A 21 7.78 -4.97 4.16
N ARG A 22 8.20 -6.04 4.85
CA ARG A 22 8.02 -7.42 4.38
C ARG A 22 6.56 -7.83 4.38
N GLU A 23 5.79 -7.32 5.33
CA GLU A 23 4.34 -7.52 5.35
C GLU A 23 3.67 -6.88 4.12
N VAL A 24 4.07 -5.66 3.76
CA VAL A 24 3.55 -4.96 2.58
C VAL A 24 3.98 -5.67 1.29
N GLU A 25 5.22 -6.15 1.23
CA GLU A 25 5.73 -6.90 0.08
C GLU A 25 5.00 -8.23 -0.11
N LEU A 26 4.69 -8.96 0.97
CA LEU A 26 3.90 -10.18 0.90
C LEU A 26 2.53 -9.94 0.26
N VAL A 27 1.86 -8.86 0.65
CA VAL A 27 0.55 -8.47 0.09
C VAL A 27 0.69 -8.05 -1.37
N ARG A 28 1.75 -7.32 -1.74
CA ARG A 28 2.07 -6.99 -3.14
C ARG A 28 2.25 -8.26 -3.98
N GLN A 29 3.05 -9.22 -3.52
CA GLN A 29 3.27 -10.48 -4.23
C GLN A 29 1.97 -11.26 -4.40
N ARG A 30 1.12 -11.30 -3.37
CA ARG A 30 -0.21 -11.91 -3.46
C ARG A 30 -1.07 -11.22 -4.53
N HIS A 31 -1.07 -9.89 -4.55
CA HIS A 31 -1.82 -9.11 -5.54
C HIS A 31 -1.35 -9.39 -6.98
N VAL A 32 -0.03 -9.45 -7.22
CA VAL A 32 0.54 -9.81 -8.53
C VAL A 32 0.15 -11.24 -8.92
N ARG A 33 0.20 -12.19 -7.98
CA ARG A 33 -0.12 -13.61 -8.23
C ARG A 33 -1.61 -13.87 -8.46
N SER A 34 -2.49 -13.04 -7.90
CA SER A 34 -3.94 -13.17 -8.06
C SER A 34 -4.47 -12.67 -9.41
N LEU A 35 -3.61 -12.25 -10.35
CA LEU A 35 -4.00 -11.62 -11.63
C LEU A 35 -4.96 -10.44 -11.44
N THR A 36 -4.89 -9.80 -10.27
CA THR A 36 -5.73 -8.65 -9.95
C THR A 36 -5.39 -7.48 -10.87
N GLU A 37 -6.41 -6.76 -11.34
CA GLU A 37 -6.20 -5.59 -12.19
C GLU A 37 -5.56 -4.45 -11.38
N GLY A 38 -4.52 -3.82 -11.96
CA GLY A 38 -3.86 -2.64 -11.39
C GLY A 38 -2.36 -2.83 -11.14
N MET A 39 -1.65 -1.72 -10.93
CA MET A 39 -0.23 -1.70 -10.57
C MET A 39 -0.09 -1.51 -9.06
N ALA A 40 0.59 -2.47 -8.41
CA ALA A 40 0.84 -2.45 -6.97
C ALA A 40 2.26 -1.93 -6.66
N THR A 41 2.32 -0.80 -5.97
CA THR A 41 3.56 -0.08 -5.61
C THR A 41 3.66 0.07 -4.10
N ILE A 42 4.86 -0.13 -3.55
CA ILE A 42 5.14 0.13 -2.13
C ILE A 42 5.64 1.56 -2.00
N ARG A 43 5.04 2.34 -1.10
CA ARG A 43 5.50 3.67 -0.72
C ARG A 43 5.93 3.66 0.74
N GLU A 44 7.16 4.10 1.00
CA GLU A 44 7.57 4.43 2.38
C GLU A 44 6.98 5.79 2.73
N VAL A 45 6.17 5.82 3.78
CA VAL A 45 5.68 7.06 4.38
C VAL A 45 6.29 7.21 5.78
N LYS A 46 6.84 8.40 6.05
CA LYS A 46 7.10 8.81 7.43
C LYS A 46 5.75 8.78 8.13
N ALA A 47 5.63 7.92 9.15
CA ALA A 47 4.39 7.73 9.89
C ALA A 47 3.81 9.13 10.19
N PRO A 48 2.57 9.43 9.78
CA PRO A 48 2.00 10.72 10.08
C PRO A 48 1.98 10.81 11.60
N ALA A 49 2.69 11.79 12.16
CA ALA A 49 2.42 12.23 13.52
C ALA A 49 0.90 12.44 13.58
N LYS A 50 0.20 11.56 14.31
CA LYS A 50 -1.25 11.54 14.47
C LYS A 50 -1.75 12.98 14.43
N LYS A 51 -2.33 13.42 13.30
CA LYS A 51 -3.06 14.68 13.31
C LYS A 51 -4.29 14.41 14.14
N ALA A 52 -4.21 14.86 15.39
CA ALA A 52 -5.32 14.98 16.30
C ALA A 52 -6.50 15.56 15.53
N LYS A 53 -7.55 14.75 15.40
CA LYS A 53 -8.88 15.23 15.04
C LYS A 53 -9.26 16.20 16.17
N LYS A 54 -9.19 17.50 15.90
CA LYS A 54 -9.60 18.57 16.82
C LYS A 54 -11.09 18.84 16.64
#